data_AF-A0A2X3Y4D6-F1
#
_entry.id   AF-A0A2X3Y4D6-F1
#
_cell.length_a   1.000
_cell.length_b   1.000
_cell.length_c   1.000
_cell.angle_alpha   90.00
_cell.angle_beta   90.00
_cell.angle_gamma   90.00
#
_symmetry.space_group_name_H-M   'P 1'
#
loop_
_entity.id
_entity.type
_entity.pdbx_description
1 polymer ?
#
loop_
_entity_poly.entity_id
_entity_poly.type
_entity_poly.pdbx_seq_one_letter_code
_entity_poly.pdbx_strand_id
1 'polypeptide(L)'
;MLILYTLGAIETYHAYLSPSLLTDWYDVYAKLFFTSRNGLFYTPIFIYLGYFLADYGQIALFQKKRWLSLLLASLFLVGEGVLVYMRQGLDKNFFFALIPFTLFLFNWLLKTQWKREKNWRHLKDLSILYFFLHPIFIELSFFLLKSQQLTKWENGHWAFLLTIILTHLTSELVIRWRGKKTEKK
;
A
#
# COMPACT_ATOMS: atom_id res chain seq x y z
N MET A 1 2.19 10.97 17.33
CA MET A 1 2.10 10.13 16.11
C MET A 1 1.06 9.03 16.25
N LEU A 2 1.13 8.17 17.28
CA LEU A 2 0.16 7.09 17.44
C LEU A 2 -1.30 7.56 17.57
N ILE A 3 -1.56 8.67 18.26
CA ILE A 3 -2.91 9.25 18.40
C ILE A 3 -3.53 9.59 17.04
N LEU A 4 -2.76 10.22 16.14
CA LEU A 4 -3.24 10.54 14.80
C LEU A 4 -3.54 9.28 13.99
N TYR A 5 -2.68 8.27 14.11
CA TYR A 5 -2.89 6.98 13.46
C TYR A 5 -4.13 6.26 14.02
N THR A 6 -4.33 6.26 15.34
CA THR A 6 -5.51 5.65 15.98
C THR A 6 -6.80 6.33 15.54
N LEU A 7 -6.81 7.66 15.40
CA LEU A 7 -7.97 8.40 14.90
C LEU A 7 -8.29 8.01 13.46
N GLY A 8 -7.26 7.89 12.60
CA GLY A 8 -7.46 7.42 11.23
C GLY A 8 -7.97 5.98 11.17
N ALA A 9 -7.48 5.12 12.07
CA ALA A 9 -7.84 3.72 12.16
C ALA A 9 -9.28 3.46 12.62
N ILE A 10 -9.97 4.45 13.20
CA ILE A 10 -11.40 4.31 13.56
C ILE A 10 -12.24 3.91 12.34
N GLU A 11 -11.90 4.39 11.13
CA GLU A 11 -12.57 3.98 9.88
C GLU A 11 -12.53 2.45 9.66
N THR A 12 -11.36 1.84 9.88
CA THR A 12 -11.16 0.38 9.75
C THR A 12 -11.89 -0.41 10.81
N TYR A 13 -11.85 0.05 12.06
CA TYR A 13 -12.43 -0.68 13.20
C TYR A 13 -13.81 -0.17 13.59
N HIS A 14 -14.46 0.65 12.75
CA HIS A 14 -15.73 1.31 13.09
C HIS A 14 -16.78 0.31 13.56
N ALA A 15 -16.93 -0.79 12.84
CA ALA A 15 -17.88 -1.83 13.21
C ALA A 15 -17.57 -2.48 14.56
N TYR A 16 -16.31 -2.60 14.97
CA TYR A 16 -15.92 -3.12 16.28
C TYR A 16 -16.13 -2.11 17.42
N LEU A 17 -15.98 -0.83 17.12
CA LEU A 17 -16.05 0.26 18.09
C LEU A 17 -17.47 0.83 18.23
N SER A 18 -18.38 0.52 17.31
CA SER A 18 -19.74 1.04 17.33
C SER A 18 -20.63 0.25 18.31
N PRO A 19 -21.44 0.95 19.14
CA PRO A 19 -21.50 2.40 19.33
C PRO A 19 -20.45 2.90 20.34
N SER A 20 -19.75 4.00 20.03
CA SER A 20 -18.88 4.69 20.99
C SER A 20 -18.70 6.18 20.65
N LEU A 21 -18.24 6.97 21.63
CA LEU A 21 -17.87 8.38 21.42
C LEU A 21 -16.84 8.57 20.29
N LEU A 22 -15.98 7.55 20.06
CA LEU A 22 -14.98 7.58 18.99
C LEU A 22 -15.62 7.43 17.61
N THR A 23 -16.63 6.57 17.48
CA THR A 23 -17.37 6.42 16.21
C THR A 23 -18.22 7.65 15.93
N ASP A 24 -18.82 8.27 16.96
CA ASP A 24 -19.60 9.50 16.80
C ASP A 24 -18.74 10.67 16.29
N TRP A 25 -17.53 10.83 16.85
CA TRP A 25 -16.56 11.80 16.36
C TRP A 25 -16.18 11.54 14.90
N TYR A 26 -15.90 10.27 14.57
CA TYR A 26 -15.52 9.90 13.21
C TYR A 26 -16.65 10.16 12.22
N ASP A 27 -17.90 9.90 12.59
CA ASP A 27 -19.07 10.13 11.73
C ASP A 27 -19.28 11.64 11.45
N VAL A 28 -18.92 12.52 12.40
CA VAL A 28 -18.87 13.97 12.16
C VAL A 28 -17.72 14.33 11.22
N TYR A 29 -16.54 13.74 11.42
CA TYR A 29 -15.38 13.93 10.54
C TYR A 29 -15.69 13.52 9.09
N ALA A 30 -16.34 12.37 8.90
CA ALA A 30 -16.69 11.81 7.58
C ALA A 30 -17.70 12.67 6.79
N LYS A 31 -18.39 13.60 7.44
CA LYS A 31 -19.25 14.59 6.75
C LYS A 31 -18.44 15.69 6.05
N LEU A 32 -17.24 15.97 6.54
CA LEU A 32 -16.35 17.01 6.00
C LEU A 32 -15.28 16.41 5.06
N PHE A 33 -14.83 15.20 5.34
CA PHE A 33 -13.78 14.52 4.59
C PHE A 33 -14.26 13.17 4.07
N PHE A 34 -13.92 12.86 2.81
CA PHE A 34 -14.32 11.60 2.17
C PHE A 34 -13.73 10.34 2.83
N THR A 35 -12.55 10.44 3.45
CA THR A 35 -11.88 9.32 4.11
C THR A 35 -10.85 9.82 5.12
N SER A 36 -10.55 9.01 6.13
CA SER A 36 -9.38 9.24 7.00
C SER A 36 -8.05 8.88 6.33
N ARG A 37 -8.05 8.29 5.12
CA ARG A 37 -6.83 8.02 4.35
C ARG A 37 -6.21 9.29 3.79
N ASN A 38 -5.53 10.03 4.65
CA ASN A 38 -4.84 11.27 4.32
C ASN A 38 -3.43 11.32 4.96
N GLY A 39 -2.63 12.27 4.49
CA GLY A 39 -1.26 12.45 4.97
C GLY A 39 -1.15 12.90 6.42
N LEU A 40 -2.21 13.47 7.00
CA LEU A 40 -2.21 13.90 8.42
C LEU A 40 -2.23 12.70 9.36
N PHE A 41 -3.10 11.72 9.11
CA PHE A 41 -3.24 10.56 9.98
C PHE A 41 -2.20 9.46 9.70
N TYR A 42 -1.86 9.23 8.43
CA TYR A 42 -0.99 8.11 8.04
C TYR A 42 0.50 8.46 8.10
N THR A 43 0.91 9.55 7.46
CA THR A 43 2.33 9.82 7.17
C THR A 43 3.23 9.96 8.40
N PRO A 44 2.84 10.63 9.51
CA PRO A 44 3.78 10.94 10.59
C PRO A 44 4.37 9.70 11.27
N ILE A 45 3.59 8.62 11.44
CA ILE A 45 4.09 7.40 12.07
C ILE A 45 5.14 6.70 11.17
N PHE A 46 4.92 6.63 9.86
CA PHE A 46 5.87 5.95 8.96
C PHE A 46 7.14 6.76 8.71
N ILE A 47 7.05 8.10 8.70
CA ILE A 47 8.24 8.96 8.71
C ILE A 47 9.05 8.68 9.98
N TYR A 48 8.39 8.66 11.14
CA TYR A 48 9.04 8.36 12.42
C TYR A 48 9.70 6.96 12.41
N LEU A 49 9.04 5.93 11.89
CA LEU A 49 9.63 4.59 11.76
C LEU A 49 10.92 4.60 10.92
N GLY A 50 10.98 5.42 9.87
CA GLY A 50 12.18 5.59 9.04
C GLY A 50 13.36 6.16 9.84
N TYR A 51 13.12 7.25 10.59
CA TYR A 51 14.13 7.83 11.50
C TYR A 51 14.54 6.85 12.60
N PHE A 52 13.56 6.21 13.23
CA PHE A 52 13.79 5.23 14.27
C PHE A 52 14.68 4.08 13.78
N LEU A 53 14.45 3.58 12.56
CA LEU A 53 15.27 2.54 11.98
C LEU A 53 16.68 3.03 11.60
N ALA A 54 16.83 4.29 11.19
CA ALA A 54 18.13 4.88 10.91
C ALA A 54 18.98 4.99 12.18
N ASP A 55 18.39 5.46 13.29
CA ASP A 55 19.10 5.69 14.56
C ASP A 55 19.34 4.39 15.33
N TYR A 56 18.36 3.48 15.33
CA TYR A 56 18.35 2.29 16.19
C TYR A 56 18.46 0.96 15.43
N GLY A 57 18.69 0.98 14.11
CA GLY A 57 18.77 -0.23 13.29
C GLY A 57 19.89 -1.21 13.68
N GLN A 58 20.84 -0.78 14.53
CA GLN A 58 21.92 -1.64 15.05
C GLN A 58 21.54 -2.45 16.30
N ILE A 59 20.37 -2.21 16.92
CA ILE A 59 19.92 -2.95 18.10
C ILE A 59 19.79 -4.46 17.80
N ALA A 60 20.06 -5.31 18.79
CA ALA A 60 20.02 -6.76 18.68
C ALA A 60 18.72 -7.31 18.07
N LEU A 61 17.57 -6.72 18.41
CA LEU A 61 16.25 -7.04 17.85
C LEU A 61 16.17 -6.87 16.32
N PHE A 62 16.90 -5.90 15.78
CA PHE A 62 16.98 -5.65 14.34
C PHE A 62 18.11 -6.40 13.65
N GLN A 63 18.99 -7.10 14.38
CA GLN A 63 20.12 -7.85 13.85
C GLN A 63 19.90 -9.36 13.89
N LYS A 64 19.50 -9.88 15.05
CA LYS A 64 19.27 -11.31 15.29
C LYS A 64 17.90 -11.71 14.78
N LYS A 65 17.82 -12.88 14.11
CA LYS A 65 16.57 -13.50 13.64
C LYS A 65 15.60 -12.54 12.90
N ARG A 66 16.14 -11.62 12.10
CA ARG A 66 15.38 -10.60 11.32
C ARG A 66 14.21 -11.18 10.54
N TRP A 67 14.43 -12.32 9.89
CA TRP A 67 13.39 -13.00 9.10
C TRP A 67 12.24 -13.50 9.97
N LEU A 68 12.52 -13.92 11.21
CA LEU A 68 11.50 -14.39 12.15
C LEU A 68 10.65 -13.23 12.64
N SER A 69 11.25 -12.08 12.94
CA SER A 69 10.50 -10.86 13.30
C SER A 69 9.59 -10.40 12.15
N LEU A 70 10.07 -10.46 10.91
CA LEU A 70 9.25 -10.16 9.72
C LEU A 70 8.13 -11.20 9.54
N LEU A 71 8.41 -12.48 9.77
CA LEU A 71 7.39 -13.53 9.68
C LEU A 71 6.31 -13.35 10.74
N LEU A 72 6.69 -13.08 12.00
CA LEU A 72 5.73 -12.83 13.09
C LEU A 72 4.90 -11.58 12.82
N ALA A 73 5.51 -10.49 12.34
CA ALA A 73 4.78 -9.29 11.98
C ALA A 73 3.84 -9.51 10.78
N SER A 74 4.24 -10.30 9.79
CA SER A 74 3.38 -10.73 8.68
C SER A 74 2.18 -11.54 9.17
N LEU A 75 2.39 -12.49 10.09
CA LEU A 75 1.32 -13.28 10.67
C LEU A 75 0.34 -12.41 11.47
N PHE A 76 0.86 -11.44 12.22
CA PHE A 76 0.03 -10.49 12.95
C PHE A 76 -0.80 -9.62 12.00
N LEU A 77 -0.22 -9.17 10.87
CA LEU A 77 -0.93 -8.43 9.83
C LEU A 77 -2.01 -9.26 9.15
N VAL A 78 -1.74 -10.52 8.85
CA VAL A 78 -2.76 -11.45 8.31
C VAL A 78 -3.87 -11.67 9.33
N GLY A 79 -3.53 -11.91 10.60
CA GLY A 79 -4.50 -12.09 11.68
C GLY A 79 -5.41 -10.88 11.84
N GLU A 80 -4.84 -9.68 11.87
CA GLU A 80 -5.61 -8.43 11.90
C GLU A 80 -6.47 -8.25 10.64
N GLY A 81 -5.94 -8.59 9.47
CA GLY A 81 -6.68 -8.60 8.20
C GLY A 81 -7.90 -9.52 8.23
N VAL A 82 -7.77 -10.71 8.82
CA VAL A 82 -8.89 -11.65 9.00
C VAL A 82 -9.93 -11.09 9.96
N LEU A 83 -9.53 -10.47 11.07
CA LEU A 83 -10.46 -9.81 11.98
C LEU A 83 -11.24 -8.71 11.26
N VAL A 84 -10.55 -7.78 10.61
CA VAL A 84 -11.19 -6.70 9.82
C VAL A 84 -12.11 -7.26 8.73
N TYR A 85 -11.77 -8.41 8.14
CA TYR A 85 -12.64 -9.08 7.16
C TYR A 85 -13.92 -9.64 7.78
N MET A 86 -13.84 -10.26 8.97
CA MET A 86 -14.99 -10.84 9.67
C MET A 86 -16.02 -9.78 10.08
N ARG A 87 -15.58 -8.60 10.52
CA ARG A 87 -16.46 -7.48 10.84
C ARG A 87 -15.94 -6.19 10.21
N GLN A 88 -16.39 -5.97 8.97
CA GLN A 88 -15.92 -4.86 8.15
C GLN A 88 -16.39 -3.53 8.72
N GLY A 89 -15.45 -2.62 8.94
CA GLY A 89 -15.74 -1.21 9.21
C GLY A 89 -16.18 -0.46 7.95
N LEU A 90 -16.00 0.86 7.96
CA LEU A 90 -16.43 1.72 6.85
C LEU A 90 -15.50 1.60 5.64
N ASP A 91 -14.20 1.44 5.88
CA ASP A 91 -13.19 1.15 4.86
C ASP A 91 -12.04 0.35 5.49
N LYS A 92 -11.02 -0.07 4.74
CA LYS A 92 -9.93 -0.95 5.22
C LYS A 92 -8.57 -0.30 4.97
N ASN A 93 -8.40 0.91 5.50
CA ASN A 93 -7.25 1.76 5.16
C ASN A 93 -6.07 1.64 6.15
N PHE A 94 -6.34 1.46 7.44
CA PHE A 94 -5.32 1.49 8.49
C PHE A 94 -5.35 0.22 9.35
N PHE A 95 -4.19 -0.41 9.50
CA PHE A 95 -3.98 -1.65 10.25
C PHE A 95 -2.92 -1.41 11.32
N PHE A 96 -3.15 -1.73 12.59
CA PHE A 96 -2.11 -1.50 13.61
C PHE A 96 -0.91 -2.41 13.40
N ALA A 97 -1.12 -3.64 12.91
CA ALA A 97 -0.07 -4.57 12.55
C ALA A 97 0.80 -4.09 11.37
N LEU A 98 0.31 -3.13 10.58
CA LEU A 98 1.10 -2.52 9.50
C LEU A 98 2.30 -1.75 10.04
N ILE A 99 2.21 -1.16 11.23
CA ILE A 99 3.30 -0.42 11.87
C ILE A 99 4.51 -1.35 12.13
N PRO A 100 4.39 -2.45 12.91
CA PRO A 100 5.51 -3.35 13.11
C PRO A 100 5.91 -4.09 11.81
N PHE A 101 4.95 -4.43 10.95
CA PHE A 101 5.26 -5.09 9.67
C PHE A 101 6.18 -4.23 8.80
N THR A 102 5.83 -2.96 8.58
CA THR A 102 6.64 -2.04 7.77
C THR A 102 8.02 -1.82 8.37
N LEU A 103 8.12 -1.67 9.69
CA LEU A 103 9.40 -1.53 10.39
C LEU A 103 10.33 -2.74 10.14
N PHE A 104 9.83 -3.96 10.32
CA PHE A 104 10.64 -5.17 10.11
C PHE A 104 10.90 -5.45 8.63
N LEU A 105 9.96 -5.12 7.74
CA LEU A 105 10.13 -5.25 6.29
C LEU A 105 11.26 -4.34 5.81
N PHE A 106 11.25 -3.06 6.21
CA PHE A 106 12.30 -2.11 5.84
C PHE A 106 13.64 -2.51 6.45
N ASN A 107 13.68 -2.92 7.72
CA ASN A 107 14.91 -3.42 8.33
C ASN A 107 15.49 -4.63 7.57
N TRP A 108 14.64 -5.55 7.13
CA TRP A 108 15.07 -6.69 6.32
C TRP A 108 15.56 -6.26 4.94
N LEU A 109 14.81 -5.40 4.24
CA LEU A 109 15.19 -4.90 2.91
C LEU A 109 16.52 -4.14 2.91
N LEU A 110 16.73 -3.22 3.86
CA LEU A 110 17.95 -2.40 3.94
C LEU A 110 19.22 -3.23 4.15
N LYS A 111 19.09 -4.38 4.82
CA LYS A 111 20.23 -5.24 5.15
C LYS A 111 20.37 -6.44 4.20
N THR A 112 19.39 -6.66 3.33
CA THR A 112 19.41 -7.77 2.39
C THR A 112 20.37 -7.44 1.24
N GLN A 113 21.41 -8.26 1.08
CA GLN A 113 22.39 -8.11 -0.02
C GLN A 113 21.96 -8.89 -1.28
N TRP A 114 20.73 -9.38 -1.33
CA TRP A 114 20.24 -10.23 -2.42
C TRP A 114 20.32 -9.51 -3.76
N LYS A 115 21.16 -10.03 -4.67
CA LYS A 115 21.33 -9.54 -6.04
C LYS A 115 21.62 -8.03 -6.12
N ARG A 116 22.38 -7.48 -5.17
CA ARG A 116 22.76 -6.06 -5.15
C ARG A 116 23.55 -5.63 -6.39
N GLU A 117 24.29 -6.55 -6.99
CA GLU A 117 25.07 -6.32 -8.22
C GLU A 117 24.21 -6.24 -9.49
N LYS A 118 22.96 -6.72 -9.45
CA LYS A 118 22.06 -6.65 -10.60
C LYS A 118 21.53 -5.22 -10.77
N ASN A 119 21.51 -4.73 -12.00
CA ASN A 119 20.88 -3.45 -12.30
C ASN A 119 19.34 -3.57 -12.24
N TRP A 120 18.75 -3.09 -11.14
CA TRP A 120 17.30 -3.06 -10.92
C TRP A 120 16.62 -1.80 -11.43
N ARG A 121 17.33 -0.91 -12.13
CA ARG A 121 16.80 0.39 -12.58
C ARG A 121 15.57 0.25 -13.47
N HIS A 122 15.57 -0.72 -14.38
CA HIS A 122 14.41 -1.01 -15.24
C HIS A 122 13.15 -1.33 -14.41
N LEU A 123 13.28 -2.21 -13.41
CA LEU A 123 12.16 -2.60 -12.56
C LEU A 123 11.70 -1.48 -11.63
N LYS A 124 12.63 -0.62 -11.18
CA LYS A 124 12.29 0.61 -10.46
C LYS A 124 11.46 1.56 -11.34
N ASP A 125 11.90 1.80 -12.57
CA ASP A 125 11.20 2.69 -13.50
C ASP A 125 9.81 2.14 -13.85
N LEU A 126 9.70 0.83 -14.08
CA LEU A 126 8.41 0.15 -14.24
C LEU A 126 7.51 0.33 -13.01
N SER A 127 8.03 0.12 -11.80
CA SER A 127 7.25 0.26 -10.56
C SER A 127 6.68 1.67 -10.39
N ILE A 128 7.46 2.71 -10.70
CA ILE A 128 7.00 4.10 -10.66
C ILE A 128 5.91 4.34 -11.71
N LEU A 129 6.13 3.91 -12.95
CA LEU A 129 5.16 4.10 -14.03
C LEU A 129 3.86 3.35 -13.74
N TYR A 130 3.95 2.14 -13.20
CA TYR A 130 2.78 1.35 -12.81
C TYR A 130 1.96 2.10 -11.78
N PHE A 131 2.59 2.63 -10.74
CA PHE A 131 1.90 3.39 -9.68
C PHE A 131 1.07 4.55 -10.25
N PHE A 132 1.58 5.30 -11.23
CA PHE A 132 0.86 6.44 -11.79
C PHE A 132 -0.13 6.08 -12.90
N LEU A 133 0.19 5.07 -13.72
CA LEU A 133 -0.58 4.77 -14.93
C LEU A 133 -1.74 3.80 -14.67
N HIS A 134 -1.61 2.89 -13.71
CA HIS A 134 -2.63 1.86 -13.50
C HIS A 134 -4.05 2.42 -13.25
N PRO A 135 -4.28 3.53 -12.50
CA PRO A 135 -5.65 4.02 -12.25
C PRO A 135 -6.33 4.48 -13.54
N ILE A 136 -5.57 5.10 -14.46
CA ILE A 136 -6.07 5.52 -15.77
C ILE A 136 -6.52 4.29 -16.57
N PHE A 137 -5.72 3.22 -16.54
CA PHE A 137 -6.05 2.00 -17.27
C PHE A 137 -7.15 1.17 -16.61
N ILE A 138 -7.35 1.26 -15.30
CA ILE A 138 -8.53 0.68 -14.62
C ILE A 138 -9.79 1.34 -15.18
N GLU A 139 -9.87 2.66 -15.13
CA GLU A 139 -11.05 3.41 -15.61
C GLU A 139 -11.26 3.20 -17.12
N LEU A 140 -10.19 3.24 -17.91
CA LEU A 140 -10.27 2.96 -19.35
C LEU A 140 -10.78 1.54 -19.63
N SER A 141 -10.31 0.54 -18.89
CA SER A 141 -10.71 -0.85 -19.10
C SER A 141 -12.20 -1.02 -18.79
N PHE A 142 -12.70 -0.45 -17.69
CA PHE A 142 -14.13 -0.48 -17.39
C PHE A 142 -14.96 0.31 -18.40
N PHE A 143 -14.44 1.43 -18.91
CA PHE A 143 -15.10 2.20 -19.96
C PHE A 143 -15.24 1.40 -21.26
N LEU A 144 -14.18 0.70 -21.69
CA LEU A 144 -14.19 -0.14 -22.90
C LEU A 144 -15.12 -1.35 -22.78
N LEU A 145 -15.25 -1.92 -21.58
CA LEU A 145 -16.09 -3.08 -21.32
C LEU A 145 -17.57 -2.72 -21.05
N LYS A 146 -17.88 -1.43 -20.84
CA LYS A 146 -19.23 -0.94 -20.50
C LYS A 146 -20.30 -1.32 -21.52
N SER A 147 -19.94 -1.43 -22.80
CA SER A 147 -20.88 -1.78 -23.88
C SER A 147 -21.13 -3.28 -24.02
N GLN A 148 -20.42 -4.12 -23.27
CA GLN A 148 -20.60 -5.57 -23.30
C GLN A 148 -21.56 -6.00 -22.19
N GLN A 149 -22.50 -6.90 -22.52
CA GLN A 149 -23.38 -7.53 -21.53
C GLN A 149 -22.65 -8.63 -20.75
N LEU A 150 -21.57 -8.27 -20.06
CA LEU A 150 -20.80 -9.17 -19.22
C LEU A 150 -21.37 -9.23 -17.81
N THR A 151 -21.23 -10.38 -17.15
CA THR A 151 -21.45 -10.45 -15.71
C THR A 151 -20.43 -9.59 -14.96
N LYS A 152 -20.74 -9.17 -13.72
CA LYS A 152 -19.82 -8.35 -12.90
C LYS A 152 -18.45 -9.00 -12.72
N TRP A 153 -18.42 -10.33 -12.58
CA TRP A 153 -17.20 -11.11 -12.41
C TRP A 153 -16.34 -11.11 -13.66
N GLU A 154 -16.94 -11.39 -14.82
CA GLU A 154 -16.25 -11.37 -16.11
C GLU A 154 -15.72 -9.97 -16.43
N ASN A 155 -16.53 -8.94 -16.19
CA ASN A 155 -16.11 -7.56 -16.39
C ASN A 155 -14.89 -7.21 -15.52
N GLY A 156 -14.90 -7.59 -14.24
CA GLY A 156 -13.75 -7.40 -13.35
C GLY A 156 -12.49 -8.14 -13.81
N HIS A 157 -12.63 -9.40 -14.24
CA HIS A 157 -11.52 -10.19 -14.78
C HIS A 157 -10.90 -9.57 -16.03
N TRP A 158 -11.73 -9.18 -17.00
CA TRP A 158 -11.25 -8.55 -18.22
C TRP A 158 -10.64 -7.18 -17.95
N ALA A 159 -11.26 -6.39 -17.06
CA ALA A 159 -10.73 -5.10 -16.68
C ALA A 159 -9.34 -5.22 -16.04
N PHE A 160 -9.15 -6.22 -15.16
CA PHE A 160 -7.86 -6.51 -14.55
C PHE A 160 -6.79 -6.89 -15.58
N LEU A 161 -7.10 -7.81 -16.51
CA LEU A 161 -6.17 -8.24 -17.54
C LEU A 161 -5.78 -7.09 -18.49
N LEU A 162 -6.78 -6.34 -18.98
CA LEU A 162 -6.55 -5.17 -19.82
C LEU A 162 -5.70 -4.13 -19.11
N THR A 163 -6.00 -3.83 -17.85
CA THR A 163 -5.23 -2.88 -17.04
C THR A 163 -3.76 -3.28 -16.96
N ILE A 164 -3.47 -4.55 -16.62
CA ILE A 164 -2.08 -5.03 -16.51
C ILE A 164 -1.35 -4.91 -17.85
N ILE A 165 -1.97 -5.37 -18.93
CA ILE A 165 -1.36 -5.36 -20.26
C ILE A 165 -1.10 -3.93 -20.72
N LEU A 166 -2.11 -3.06 -20.65
CA LEU A 166 -1.99 -1.66 -21.07
C LEU A 166 -0.95 -0.92 -20.22
N THR A 167 -0.98 -1.09 -18.90
CA THR A 167 0.00 -0.47 -17.99
C THR A 167 1.42 -0.95 -18.30
N HIS A 168 1.62 -2.25 -18.53
CA HIS A 168 2.94 -2.79 -18.86
C HIS A 168 3.47 -2.26 -20.19
N LEU A 169 2.67 -2.37 -21.27
CA LEU A 169 3.06 -1.95 -22.61
C LEU A 169 3.38 -0.46 -22.66
N THR A 170 2.53 0.38 -22.07
CA THR A 170 2.76 1.82 -22.03
C THR A 170 3.98 2.19 -21.21
N SER A 171 4.21 1.52 -20.07
CA SER A 171 5.40 1.75 -19.25
C SER A 171 6.69 1.38 -20.01
N GLU A 172 6.71 0.24 -20.70
CA GLU A 172 7.83 -0.20 -21.54
C GLU A 172 8.11 0.79 -22.69
N LEU A 173 7.05 1.28 -23.36
CA LEU A 173 7.18 2.29 -24.40
C LEU A 173 7.80 3.59 -23.86
N VAL A 174 7.36 4.05 -22.69
CA VAL A 174 7.90 5.27 -22.06
C VAL A 174 9.37 5.09 -21.69
N ILE A 175 9.76 3.94 -21.12
CA ILE A 175 11.16 3.66 -20.76
C ILE A 175 12.04 3.62 -22.02
N ARG A 176 11.62 2.89 -23.06
CA ARG A 176 12.35 2.82 -24.34
C ARG A 176 12.49 4.18 -25.00
N TRP A 177 11.45 5.00 -24.97
CA TRP A 177 11.48 6.35 -25.53
C TRP A 177 12.45 7.27 -24.77
N ARG A 178 12.49 7.18 -23.42
CA ARG A 178 13.47 7.90 -22.60
C ARG A 178 14.90 7.44 -22.86
N GLY A 179 15.13 6.14 -23.03
CA GLY A 179 16.44 5.58 -23.39
C GLY A 179 16.97 6.16 -24.70
N LYS A 180 16.17 6.09 -25.78
CA LYS A 180 16.54 6.64 -27.10
C LYS A 180 16.85 8.13 -27.10
N LYS A 181 16.20 8.91 -26.22
CA LYS A 181 16.42 10.36 -26.10
C LYS A 181 17.73 10.70 -25.39
N THR A 182 18.22 9.77 -24.55
CA THR A 182 19.47 9.92 -23.80
C THR A 182 20.69 9.53 -24.64
N GLU A 183 20.54 8.57 -25.55
CA GLU A 183 21.60 8.17 -26.51
C GLU A 183 21.83 9.16 -27.66
N LYS A 184 20.86 10.05 -27.93
CA LYS A 184 20.95 11.09 -28.98
C LYS A 184 21.59 12.41 -28.52
N LYS A 185 22.00 12.51 -27.27
CA LYS A 185 22.72 13.66 -26.69
C LYS A 185 24.16 13.26 -26.42
#